data_AF-A0A2E2AV18-F1
#
_entry.id   AF-A0A2E2AV18-F1
#
_cell.length_a   1.000
_cell.length_b   1.000
_cell.length_c   1.000
_cell.angle_alpha   90.00
_cell.angle_beta   90.00
_cell.angle_gamma   90.00
#
_symmetry.space_group_name_H-M   'P 1'
#
loop_
_entity.id
_entity.type
_entity.pdbx_description
1 polymer ?
#
loop_
_entity_poly.entity_id
_entity_poly.type
_entity_poly.pdbx_seq_one_letter_code
_entity_poly.pdbx_strand_id
1 'polypeptide(L)'
;MFKRTLICLLILTLPTVTLADAIIPEHGKYSTAYQSDWSKLPTGDITGKRDLSNIQFKEVIGEESRIKFANQDTVHLKDIHYKLRWQNPTDKYNNTLIYIANVKKVILENIDVINLDPDYKAYHSILIEGADEVIVRNCYFAGTVQSYHLRMEGCGDILIENVEIAGVQYDNRPTHRLGGGIFINNGASGRGGINNTGLRAEHPRLPGWQVIQNCYIHDNSQDDDHRRNQDGILIHAPSHGLLFNTVVENWLRPSGDSAFDLGFRRVEPEYQDRTFRVERNVIRNCTFLKTPGHGTGPNTLLLANNILINCTIGDYHGGGGDNRYVHNTFIYDLNQAPEALRGLAQRGSQGFSCLWSFAGRTFYHNNLVYRPESKNFFMFYMNAQGDQRKYRQVYADNNVYAIAPLESAYLRSANDGLKLQTFADWQKDTAQDGASQLVEPAAVPFVSYTSGDFDLTHNPWPGVAPLHDKKVEGVLLDVYQDFNGTPRDKKHPTVGAFEAPVKR
;
A
#
# COMPACT_ATOMS: atom_id res chain seq x y z
N MET A 1 29.92 -13.48 72.98
CA MET A 1 30.68 -12.93 71.83
C MET A 1 30.15 -13.59 70.56
N PHE A 2 29.64 -12.77 69.63
CA PHE A 2 29.33 -13.04 68.21
C PHE A 2 28.60 -14.35 67.84
N LYS A 3 27.27 -14.35 67.69
CA LYS A 3 26.55 -14.05 66.43
C LYS A 3 27.15 -14.70 65.18
N ARG A 4 26.59 -15.82 64.71
CA ARG A 4 26.37 -16.11 63.28
C ARG A 4 25.11 -16.96 63.09
N THR A 5 24.00 -16.25 62.91
CA THR A 5 22.75 -16.76 62.35
C THR A 5 23.00 -17.14 60.90
N LEU A 6 22.90 -18.43 60.58
CA LEU A 6 22.87 -18.90 59.19
C LEU A 6 21.44 -18.69 58.68
N ILE A 7 21.18 -17.53 58.07
CA ILE A 7 19.93 -17.26 57.37
C ILE A 7 19.97 -18.04 56.05
N CYS A 8 19.05 -18.99 55.90
CA CYS A 8 18.66 -19.52 54.60
C CYS A 8 18.13 -18.37 53.74
N LEU A 9 18.94 -17.89 52.78
CA LEU A 9 18.44 -17.04 51.73
C LEU A 9 17.76 -17.95 50.69
N LEU A 10 16.47 -18.20 50.89
CA LEU A 10 15.60 -18.65 49.81
C LEU A 10 15.54 -17.47 48.83
N ILE A 11 16.25 -17.55 47.71
CA ILE A 11 16.02 -16.65 46.58
C ILE A 11 14.67 -17.06 45.99
N LEU A 12 13.60 -16.46 46.51
CA LEU A 12 12.32 -16.39 45.83
C LEU A 12 12.56 -15.57 44.56
N THR A 13 12.72 -16.24 43.43
CA THR A 13 12.52 -15.63 42.12
C THR A 13 11.04 -15.27 42.01
N LEU A 14 10.68 -14.11 42.54
CA LEU A 14 9.46 -13.43 42.14
C LEU A 14 9.57 -13.19 40.64
N PRO A 15 8.57 -13.57 39.82
CA PRO A 15 8.55 -13.12 38.44
C PRO A 15 8.48 -11.60 38.49
N THR A 16 9.59 -10.96 38.12
CA THR A 16 9.59 -9.55 37.82
C THR A 16 8.77 -9.37 36.55
N VAL A 17 7.48 -9.07 36.72
CA VAL A 17 6.71 -8.37 35.70
C VAL A 17 7.29 -6.95 35.65
N THR A 18 8.37 -6.80 34.89
CA THR A 18 8.99 -5.51 34.60
C THR A 18 8.30 -4.89 33.40
N LEU A 19 7.59 -3.78 33.64
CA LEU A 19 7.28 -2.71 32.70
C LEU A 19 6.83 -3.16 31.29
N ALA A 20 5.53 -3.35 31.14
CA ALA A 20 4.87 -3.68 29.89
C ALA A 20 4.93 -2.60 28.79
N ASP A 21 5.37 -1.36 29.04
CA ASP A 21 5.01 -0.22 28.14
C ASP A 21 6.10 0.86 27.93
N ALA A 22 7.39 0.51 27.94
CA ALA A 22 8.45 1.53 27.80
C ALA A 22 9.36 1.31 26.57
N ILE A 23 9.04 2.06 25.51
CA ILE A 23 9.92 2.50 24.40
C ILE A 23 10.28 1.42 23.36
N ILE A 24 9.74 1.59 22.15
CA ILE A 24 9.92 0.81 20.90
C ILE A 24 11.39 0.40 20.65
N PRO A 25 11.71 -0.91 20.48
CA PRO A 25 12.89 -1.30 19.72
C PRO A 25 12.71 -2.56 18.83
N GLU A 26 11.50 -3.09 18.65
CA GLU A 26 11.31 -4.30 17.82
C GLU A 26 10.23 -4.04 16.78
N HIS A 27 10.66 -4.15 15.53
CA HIS A 27 9.83 -4.37 14.34
C HIS A 27 8.56 -5.17 14.69
N GLY A 28 7.40 -4.81 14.17
CA GLY A 28 6.21 -5.68 14.25
C GLY A 28 5.53 -5.84 15.62
N LYS A 29 5.81 -5.02 16.64
CA LYS A 29 5.09 -5.09 17.93
C LYS A 29 3.64 -4.61 17.93
N TYR A 30 3.10 -4.13 16.80
CA TYR A 30 1.72 -3.62 16.75
C TYR A 30 0.67 -4.65 16.33
N SER A 31 1.04 -5.78 15.70
CA SER A 31 0.01 -6.74 15.31
C SER A 31 0.39 -8.19 15.49
N THR A 32 -0.43 -8.86 16.28
CA THR A 32 -0.46 -10.32 16.39
C THR A 32 -0.63 -10.97 15.02
N ALA A 33 -1.33 -10.31 14.09
CA ALA A 33 -1.45 -10.75 12.71
C ALA A 33 -0.09 -10.82 11.99
N TYR A 34 0.72 -9.76 12.03
CA TYR A 34 2.04 -9.77 11.40
C TYR A 34 3.00 -10.78 12.05
N GLN A 35 2.84 -11.04 13.35
CA GLN A 35 3.62 -12.04 14.09
C GLN A 35 3.11 -13.48 13.93
N SER A 36 1.98 -13.68 13.25
CA SER A 36 1.37 -15.00 13.10
C SER A 36 1.93 -15.77 11.90
N ASP A 37 1.48 -17.01 11.73
CA ASP A 37 1.74 -17.79 10.53
C ASP A 37 0.95 -17.21 9.35
N TRP A 38 1.65 -16.48 8.46
CA TRP A 38 1.03 -15.81 7.32
C TRP A 38 0.31 -16.79 6.38
N SER A 39 0.55 -18.10 6.50
CA SER A 39 0.00 -19.09 5.57
C SER A 39 -1.45 -19.44 5.86
N LYS A 40 -1.85 -19.15 7.11
CA LYS A 40 -3.20 -19.38 7.63
C LYS A 40 -3.97 -18.07 7.76
N LEU A 41 -3.32 -16.94 7.47
CA LEU A 41 -3.96 -15.64 7.57
C LEU A 41 -4.98 -15.45 6.44
N PRO A 42 -6.25 -15.14 6.75
CA PRO A 42 -7.16 -14.64 5.73
C PRO A 42 -6.65 -13.33 5.13
N THR A 43 -7.07 -13.05 3.89
CA THR A 43 -6.74 -11.80 3.18
C THR A 43 -7.57 -10.62 3.68
N GLY A 44 -7.12 -9.39 3.40
CA GLY A 44 -7.78 -8.14 3.81
C GLY A 44 -9.26 -8.03 3.43
N ASP A 45 -9.68 -8.59 2.29
CA ASP A 45 -11.07 -8.65 1.83
C ASP A 45 -11.95 -9.63 2.63
N ILE A 46 -11.34 -10.49 3.45
CA ILE A 46 -12.05 -11.35 4.41
C ILE A 46 -12.02 -10.72 5.81
N THR A 47 -10.88 -10.15 6.23
CA THR A 47 -10.72 -9.60 7.60
C THR A 47 -11.30 -8.20 7.77
N GLY A 48 -11.14 -7.33 6.77
CA GLY A 48 -11.60 -5.95 6.80
C GLY A 48 -13.08 -5.81 6.42
N LYS A 49 -13.61 -6.76 5.64
CA LYS A 49 -14.99 -6.69 5.13
C LYS A 49 -16.02 -6.78 6.25
N ARG A 50 -16.94 -5.83 6.27
CA ARG A 50 -18.02 -5.71 7.25
C ARG A 50 -19.31 -6.32 6.72
N ASP A 51 -20.00 -7.03 7.60
CA ASP A 51 -21.36 -7.46 7.34
C ASP A 51 -22.35 -6.32 7.64
N LEU A 52 -22.74 -5.61 6.58
CA LEU A 52 -23.63 -4.47 6.67
C LEU A 52 -25.07 -4.86 7.06
N SER A 53 -25.47 -6.12 6.91
CA SER A 53 -26.84 -6.57 7.19
C SER A 53 -27.20 -6.49 8.67
N ASN A 54 -26.20 -6.51 9.54
CA ASN A 54 -26.33 -6.47 10.99
C ASN A 54 -26.12 -5.06 11.59
N ILE A 55 -25.84 -4.05 10.77
CA ILE A 55 -25.57 -2.68 11.23
C ILE A 55 -26.85 -1.83 11.12
N GLN A 56 -27.31 -1.30 12.25
CA GLN A 56 -28.44 -0.36 12.27
C GLN A 56 -27.94 1.07 12.00
N PHE A 57 -28.01 1.49 10.75
CA PHE A 57 -27.64 2.85 10.35
C PHE A 57 -28.71 3.87 10.72
N LYS A 58 -28.28 4.98 11.32
CA LYS A 58 -29.09 6.18 11.52
C LYS A 58 -28.88 7.15 10.35
N GLU A 59 -29.96 7.53 9.68
CA GLU A 59 -29.91 8.60 8.67
C GLU A 59 -29.80 9.98 9.35
N VAL A 60 -28.88 10.81 8.86
CA VAL A 60 -28.54 12.11 9.45
C VAL A 60 -28.21 13.16 8.39
N ILE A 61 -28.49 14.42 8.72
CA ILE A 61 -27.98 15.58 7.98
C ILE A 61 -26.59 15.93 8.52
N GLY A 62 -25.62 16.01 7.62
CA GLY A 62 -24.22 16.12 7.95
C GLY A 62 -23.89 17.39 8.68
N GLU A 63 -24.45 18.53 8.25
CA GLU A 63 -24.29 19.83 8.89
C GLU A 63 -24.67 19.83 10.38
N GLU A 64 -25.71 19.07 10.75
CA GLU A 64 -26.27 19.02 12.10
C GLU A 64 -25.60 17.96 12.98
N SER A 65 -24.96 16.96 12.36
CA SER A 65 -24.42 15.78 13.06
C SER A 65 -22.89 15.76 13.14
N ARG A 66 -22.23 16.88 12.81
CA ARG A 66 -20.78 17.00 12.87
C ARG A 66 -20.27 16.85 14.28
N ILE A 67 -19.18 16.11 14.42
CA ILE A 67 -18.48 15.87 15.66
C ILE A 67 -17.12 16.57 15.57
N LYS A 68 -16.81 17.43 16.55
CA LYS A 68 -15.56 18.19 16.59
C LYS A 68 -14.87 18.05 17.94
N PHE A 69 -13.57 17.76 17.92
CA PHE A 69 -12.72 17.78 19.09
C PHE A 69 -11.45 18.59 18.81
N ALA A 70 -11.00 19.37 19.78
CA ALA A 70 -9.75 20.11 19.67
C ALA A 70 -9.04 20.23 21.02
N ASN A 71 -7.70 20.17 21.01
CA ASN A 71 -6.84 20.46 22.17
C ASN A 71 -7.14 19.57 23.40
N GLN A 72 -7.42 18.29 23.19
CA GLN A 72 -7.69 17.33 24.26
C GLN A 72 -6.53 16.34 24.44
N ASP A 73 -6.40 15.75 25.63
CA ASP A 73 -5.41 14.69 25.83
C ASP A 73 -5.82 13.39 25.10
N THR A 74 -7.10 13.01 25.15
CA THR A 74 -7.57 11.78 24.50
C THR A 74 -8.97 11.97 23.97
N VAL A 75 -9.20 11.49 22.74
CA VAL A 75 -10.53 11.35 22.14
C VAL A 75 -10.74 9.88 21.80
N HIS A 76 -11.80 9.28 22.35
CA HIS A 76 -12.23 7.93 22.02
C HIS A 76 -13.66 7.97 21.52
N LEU A 77 -13.84 7.68 20.23
CA LEU A 77 -15.15 7.54 19.60
C LEU A 77 -15.39 6.09 19.22
N LYS A 78 -16.60 5.62 19.50
CA LYS A 78 -17.02 4.28 19.14
C LYS A 78 -18.49 4.16 18.82
N ASP A 79 -18.85 3.11 18.10
CA ASP A 79 -20.23 2.67 17.85
C ASP A 79 -21.08 3.77 17.17
N ILE A 80 -20.54 4.36 16.10
CA ILE A 80 -21.20 5.39 15.30
C ILE A 80 -21.56 4.81 13.94
N HIS A 81 -22.84 4.72 13.61
CA HIS A 81 -23.32 4.10 12.37
C HIS A 81 -24.25 5.03 11.62
N TYR A 82 -23.72 5.84 10.69
CA TYR A 82 -24.45 6.90 10.02
C TYR A 82 -24.59 6.70 8.52
N LYS A 83 -25.78 7.06 8.01
CA LYS A 83 -26.05 7.34 6.61
C LYS A 83 -26.22 8.85 6.47
N LEU A 84 -25.33 9.49 5.74
CA LEU A 84 -25.12 10.92 5.77
C LEU A 84 -25.60 11.59 4.48
N ARG A 85 -26.28 12.72 4.60
CA ARG A 85 -26.52 13.66 3.49
C ARG A 85 -26.02 15.06 3.84
N TRP A 86 -25.49 15.76 2.85
CA TRP A 86 -25.05 17.15 2.94
C TRP A 86 -25.94 18.04 2.08
N GLN A 87 -26.32 19.19 2.63
CA GLN A 87 -27.18 20.16 1.96
C GLN A 87 -26.37 21.29 1.33
N ASN A 88 -25.26 21.67 1.98
CA ASN A 88 -24.44 22.80 1.59
C ASN A 88 -23.34 22.42 0.57
N PRO A 89 -22.81 23.41 -0.18
CA PRO A 89 -21.63 23.20 -1.03
C PRO A 89 -20.43 22.67 -0.25
N THR A 90 -19.57 21.90 -0.92
CA THR A 90 -18.41 21.24 -0.31
C THR A 90 -17.38 22.23 0.24
N ASP A 91 -17.02 22.07 1.51
CA ASP A 91 -15.93 22.77 2.20
C ASP A 91 -15.11 21.78 3.06
N LYS A 92 -13.78 21.99 3.14
CA LYS A 92 -12.84 21.07 3.83
C LYS A 92 -13.31 20.76 5.24
N TYR A 93 -13.64 21.80 6.01
CA TYR A 93 -14.01 21.62 7.40
C TYR A 93 -15.51 21.38 7.50
N ASN A 94 -16.33 22.20 6.83
CA ASN A 94 -17.77 22.20 7.02
C ASN A 94 -18.51 20.99 6.47
N ASN A 95 -17.91 20.27 5.52
CA ASN A 95 -18.44 19.02 4.99
C ASN A 95 -17.63 17.79 5.44
N THR A 96 -17.03 17.87 6.63
CA THR A 96 -16.39 16.74 7.30
C THR A 96 -17.21 16.34 8.52
N LEU A 97 -17.59 15.06 8.61
CA LEU A 97 -18.42 14.52 9.70
C LEU A 97 -17.66 14.52 11.04
N ILE A 98 -16.48 13.90 11.08
CA ILE A 98 -15.65 13.85 12.30
C ILE A 98 -14.37 14.64 12.08
N TYR A 99 -14.18 15.70 12.85
CA TYR A 99 -12.97 16.53 12.83
C TYR A 99 -12.28 16.55 14.19
N ILE A 100 -11.02 16.15 14.23
CA ILE A 100 -10.22 16.09 15.46
C ILE A 100 -8.92 16.84 15.24
N ALA A 101 -8.62 17.83 16.09
CA ALA A 101 -7.44 18.69 15.94
C ALA A 101 -6.60 18.76 17.22
N ASN A 102 -5.28 18.61 17.08
CA ASN A 102 -4.31 18.80 18.14
C ASN A 102 -4.63 18.00 19.42
N VAL A 103 -4.83 16.68 19.28
CA VAL A 103 -5.17 15.76 20.37
C VAL A 103 -4.04 14.77 20.58
N LYS A 104 -3.60 14.47 21.81
CA LYS A 104 -2.46 13.54 21.99
C LYS A 104 -2.80 12.14 21.48
N LYS A 105 -3.91 11.55 21.94
CA LYS A 105 -4.34 10.19 21.54
C LYS A 105 -5.74 10.19 20.94
N VAL A 106 -5.89 9.63 19.74
CA VAL A 106 -7.18 9.46 19.07
C VAL A 106 -7.46 7.97 18.88
N ILE A 107 -8.62 7.50 19.33
CA ILE A 107 -9.07 6.11 19.19
C ILE A 107 -10.45 6.13 18.52
N LEU A 108 -10.55 5.50 17.35
CA LEU A 108 -11.77 5.37 16.56
C LEU A 108 -12.06 3.89 16.37
N GLU A 109 -13.18 3.41 16.90
CA GLU A 109 -13.53 1.99 16.87
C GLU A 109 -14.97 1.76 16.43
N ASN A 110 -15.21 0.83 15.51
CA ASN A 110 -16.58 0.50 15.11
C ASN A 110 -17.38 1.72 14.60
N ILE A 111 -16.78 2.48 13.69
CA ILE A 111 -17.41 3.64 13.05
C ILE A 111 -17.73 3.29 11.60
N ASP A 112 -19.02 3.40 11.24
CA ASP A 112 -19.53 3.10 9.91
C ASP A 112 -20.25 4.32 9.33
N VAL A 113 -19.79 4.81 8.18
CA VAL A 113 -20.34 6.01 7.52
C VAL A 113 -20.59 5.74 6.05
N ILE A 114 -21.83 5.99 5.61
CA ILE A 114 -22.22 5.91 4.20
C ILE A 114 -22.65 7.30 3.75
N ASN A 115 -21.92 7.90 2.80
CA ASN A 115 -22.33 9.15 2.17
C ASN A 115 -23.37 8.85 1.10
N LEU A 116 -24.56 9.44 1.21
CA LEU A 116 -25.69 9.15 0.33
C LEU A 116 -25.79 10.09 -0.89
N ASP A 117 -24.94 11.11 -0.95
CA ASP A 117 -24.96 12.08 -2.05
C ASP A 117 -23.97 11.67 -3.16
N PRO A 118 -24.39 11.71 -4.44
CA PRO A 118 -23.56 11.26 -5.56
C PRO A 118 -22.59 12.34 -6.10
N ASP A 119 -22.68 13.56 -5.57
CA ASP A 119 -22.11 14.80 -6.12
C ASP A 119 -20.95 15.36 -5.25
N TYR A 120 -20.27 14.49 -4.50
CA TYR A 120 -19.03 14.84 -3.78
C TYR A 120 -19.19 16.00 -2.77
N LYS A 121 -20.39 16.15 -2.20
CA LYS A 121 -20.67 17.17 -1.17
C LYS A 121 -19.93 16.94 0.15
N ALA A 122 -19.70 15.68 0.52
CA ALA A 122 -18.83 15.35 1.64
C ALA A 122 -17.38 15.67 1.26
N TYR A 123 -16.60 16.31 2.13
CA TYR A 123 -15.17 16.55 1.87
C TYR A 123 -14.29 15.41 2.41
N HIS A 124 -14.52 15.03 3.67
CA HIS A 124 -13.97 13.85 4.33
C HIS A 124 -15.06 13.14 5.13
N SER A 125 -14.90 11.85 5.39
CA SER A 125 -15.66 11.21 6.48
C SER A 125 -15.02 11.56 7.82
N ILE A 126 -13.69 11.45 7.91
CA ILE A 126 -12.90 11.73 9.11
C ILE A 126 -11.64 12.51 8.73
N LEU A 127 -11.40 13.61 9.43
CA LEU A 127 -10.16 14.40 9.37
C LEU A 127 -9.54 14.48 10.76
N ILE A 128 -8.28 14.05 10.87
CA ILE A 128 -7.47 14.17 12.09
C ILE A 128 -6.25 15.03 11.77
N GLU A 129 -6.05 16.11 12.50
CA GLU A 129 -4.92 17.02 12.32
C GLU A 129 -4.09 17.11 13.60
N GLY A 130 -2.83 16.67 13.55
CA GLY A 130 -1.86 16.86 14.63
C GLY A 130 -2.07 16.04 15.88
N ALA A 131 -2.31 14.73 15.73
CA ALA A 131 -2.34 13.82 16.86
C ALA A 131 -0.99 13.14 17.13
N ASP A 132 -0.62 12.88 18.38
CA ASP A 132 0.61 12.14 18.70
C ASP A 132 0.47 10.66 18.36
N GLU A 133 -0.71 10.09 18.61
CA GLU A 133 -1.07 8.69 18.35
C GLU A 133 -2.50 8.61 17.79
N VAL A 134 -2.68 7.85 16.71
CA VAL A 134 -3.99 7.58 16.08
C VAL A 134 -4.21 6.08 15.95
N ILE A 135 -5.32 5.59 16.49
CA ILE A 135 -5.77 4.21 16.37
C ILE A 135 -7.15 4.22 15.68
N VAL A 136 -7.26 3.54 14.54
CA VAL A 136 -8.53 3.34 13.82
C VAL A 136 -8.75 1.85 13.62
N ARG A 137 -9.86 1.31 14.11
CA ARG A 137 -10.15 -0.13 14.06
C ARG A 137 -11.58 -0.45 13.71
N ASN A 138 -11.76 -1.48 12.88
CA ASN A 138 -13.07 -2.07 12.58
C ASN A 138 -14.03 -0.98 12.09
N CYS A 139 -13.68 -0.25 11.03
CA CYS A 139 -14.50 0.85 10.50
C CYS A 139 -14.93 0.57 9.06
N TYR A 140 -16.09 1.08 8.66
CA TYR A 140 -16.58 1.06 7.29
C TYR A 140 -16.84 2.46 6.78
N PHE A 141 -16.30 2.80 5.62
CA PHE A 141 -16.57 4.08 4.97
C PHE A 141 -17.02 3.87 3.54
N ALA A 142 -18.11 4.51 3.13
CA ALA A 142 -18.64 4.33 1.79
C ALA A 142 -19.18 5.61 1.18
N GLY A 143 -19.22 5.61 -0.15
CA GLY A 143 -19.84 6.66 -0.95
C GLY A 143 -18.93 7.85 -1.27
N THR A 144 -19.45 8.85 -1.98
CA THR A 144 -18.59 9.93 -2.50
C THR A 144 -18.04 10.84 -1.42
N VAL A 145 -16.74 11.15 -1.52
CA VAL A 145 -16.08 12.26 -0.80
C VAL A 145 -15.17 13.02 -1.76
N GLN A 146 -15.14 14.34 -1.65
CA GLN A 146 -14.34 15.23 -2.50
C GLN A 146 -12.85 14.93 -2.40
N SER A 147 -12.37 14.53 -1.22
CA SER A 147 -10.97 14.25 -0.96
C SER A 147 -10.78 12.80 -0.54
N TYR A 148 -10.63 12.50 0.76
CA TYR A 148 -10.38 11.15 1.28
C TYR A 148 -11.33 10.81 2.42
N HIS A 149 -11.74 9.55 2.57
CA HIS A 149 -12.59 9.12 3.68
C HIS A 149 -11.88 9.30 5.01
N LEU A 150 -10.65 8.80 5.10
CA LEU A 150 -9.82 8.89 6.29
C LEU A 150 -8.58 9.70 5.99
N ARG A 151 -8.52 10.95 6.47
CA ARG A 151 -7.37 11.84 6.28
C ARG A 151 -6.72 12.17 7.62
N MET A 152 -5.40 11.99 7.66
CA MET A 152 -4.55 12.28 8.82
C MET A 152 -3.46 13.25 8.40
N GLU A 153 -3.43 14.44 8.96
CA GLU A 153 -2.42 15.46 8.64
C GLU A 153 -1.55 15.75 9.85
N GLY A 154 -0.23 15.56 9.71
CA GLY A 154 0.74 15.84 10.76
C GLY A 154 0.58 14.96 12.00
N CYS A 155 0.16 13.71 11.87
CA CYS A 155 0.02 12.78 13.01
C CYS A 155 1.31 11.98 13.26
N GLY A 156 1.57 11.60 14.51
CA GLY A 156 2.74 10.84 14.95
C GLY A 156 2.62 9.35 14.63
N ASP A 157 2.42 8.52 15.65
CA ASP A 157 2.16 7.09 15.51
C ASP A 157 0.76 6.85 14.94
N ILE A 158 0.64 5.89 14.01
CA ILE A 158 -0.63 5.58 13.34
C ILE A 158 -0.82 4.06 13.29
N LEU A 159 -1.99 3.59 13.72
CA LEU A 159 -2.49 2.24 13.49
C LEU A 159 -3.86 2.30 12.83
N ILE A 160 -3.99 1.72 11.64
CA ILE A 160 -5.25 1.51 10.94
C ILE A 160 -5.40 0.01 10.71
N GLU A 161 -6.47 -0.59 11.22
CA GLU A 161 -6.67 -2.03 11.20
C GLU A 161 -8.13 -2.40 10.93
N ASN A 162 -8.35 -3.42 10.09
CA ASN A 162 -9.70 -3.93 9.77
C ASN A 162 -10.63 -2.81 9.29
N VAL A 163 -10.17 -1.98 8.35
CA VAL A 163 -10.98 -0.90 7.77
C VAL A 163 -11.42 -1.29 6.37
N GLU A 164 -12.70 -1.18 6.10
CA GLU A 164 -13.27 -1.30 4.76
C GLU A 164 -13.64 0.09 4.22
N ILE A 165 -13.27 0.36 2.97
CA ILE A 165 -13.67 1.56 2.23
C ILE A 165 -14.26 1.13 0.89
N ALA A 166 -15.53 1.42 0.66
CA ALA A 166 -16.30 0.84 -0.43
C ALA A 166 -17.02 1.88 -1.29
N GLY A 167 -16.94 1.74 -2.61
CA GLY A 167 -17.77 2.49 -3.55
C GLY A 167 -19.27 2.21 -3.37
N VAL A 168 -20.10 3.20 -3.69
CA VAL A 168 -21.56 3.08 -3.68
C VAL A 168 -22.09 3.20 -5.10
N GLN A 169 -23.03 2.34 -5.48
CA GLN A 169 -23.81 2.53 -6.70
C GLN A 169 -24.84 3.63 -6.45
N TYR A 170 -24.65 4.75 -7.15
CA TYR A 170 -25.66 5.80 -7.20
C TYR A 170 -26.48 5.64 -8.47
N ASP A 171 -27.74 6.06 -8.41
CA ASP A 171 -28.64 6.16 -9.56
C ASP A 171 -28.83 4.83 -10.34
N ASN A 172 -28.73 3.69 -9.66
CA ASN A 172 -28.83 2.33 -10.23
C ASN A 172 -27.85 2.06 -11.39
N ARG A 173 -26.69 2.71 -11.40
CA ARG A 173 -25.63 2.44 -12.37
C ARG A 173 -24.83 1.20 -11.97
N PRO A 174 -24.26 0.44 -12.94
CA PRO A 174 -23.45 -0.75 -12.63
C PRO A 174 -22.08 -0.39 -12.03
N THR A 175 -21.68 0.87 -12.12
CA THR A 175 -20.43 1.40 -11.58
C THR A 175 -20.64 2.05 -10.23
N HIS A 176 -19.57 2.09 -9.45
CA HIS A 176 -19.57 2.58 -8.08
C HIS A 176 -18.76 3.87 -8.01
N ARG A 177 -19.29 4.87 -7.30
CA ARG A 177 -18.55 6.10 -6.98
C ARG A 177 -18.05 6.06 -5.56
N LEU A 178 -16.86 6.60 -5.39
CA LEU A 178 -16.18 6.76 -4.11
C LEU A 178 -15.50 8.15 -4.08
N GLY A 179 -14.71 8.42 -3.05
CA GLY A 179 -13.59 9.35 -3.12
C GLY A 179 -12.23 8.66 -2.98
N GLY A 180 -11.25 9.36 -2.41
CA GLY A 180 -9.99 8.75 -1.96
C GLY A 180 -10.21 7.89 -0.71
N GLY A 181 -9.38 6.86 -0.53
CA GLY A 181 -9.47 5.99 0.65
C GLY A 181 -8.80 6.60 1.88
N ILE A 182 -7.55 6.23 2.11
CA ILE A 182 -6.73 6.67 3.26
C ILE A 182 -5.68 7.68 2.77
N PHE A 183 -5.54 8.79 3.48
CA PHE A 183 -4.48 9.76 3.22
C PHE A 183 -3.73 10.15 4.50
N ILE A 184 -2.45 9.81 4.55
CA ILE A 184 -1.51 10.23 5.60
C ILE A 184 -0.56 11.29 5.04
N ASN A 185 -0.57 12.45 5.67
CA ASN A 185 0.16 13.63 5.22
C ASN A 185 0.92 14.28 6.39
N ASN A 186 2.20 13.96 6.58
CA ASN A 186 3.07 14.69 7.52
C ASN A 186 3.63 15.98 6.93
N GLY A 187 2.89 16.60 6.02
CA GLY A 187 3.26 17.77 5.25
C GLY A 187 4.20 17.47 4.08
N ALA A 188 4.50 18.51 3.30
CA ALA A 188 5.54 18.50 2.28
C ALA A 188 6.48 19.69 2.48
N SER A 189 7.77 19.49 2.28
CA SER A 189 8.75 20.57 2.28
C SER A 189 8.68 21.33 0.96
N GLY A 190 8.30 22.60 1.02
CA GLY A 190 8.45 23.53 -0.12
C GLY A 190 7.22 24.39 -0.39
N ARG A 191 7.48 25.68 -0.65
CA ARG A 191 6.60 26.52 -1.47
C ARG A 191 6.71 26.03 -2.91
N GLY A 192 5.91 25.04 -3.29
CA GLY A 192 5.91 24.55 -4.67
C GLY A 192 5.85 23.05 -4.78
N GLY A 193 4.77 22.43 -4.28
CA GLY A 193 4.31 21.21 -4.95
C GLY A 193 4.05 21.49 -6.43
N ILE A 194 3.90 20.44 -7.24
CA ILE A 194 3.32 20.57 -8.58
C ILE A 194 1.98 21.31 -8.37
N ASN A 195 1.89 22.57 -8.80
CA ASN A 195 0.78 23.52 -8.60
C ASN A 195 0.70 24.31 -7.27
N ASN A 196 1.79 24.50 -6.52
CA ASN A 196 1.79 25.40 -5.34
C ASN A 196 0.83 24.99 -4.19
N THR A 197 0.28 23.77 -4.22
CA THR A 197 -0.61 23.23 -3.18
C THR A 197 0.20 22.76 -1.97
N GLY A 198 0.90 23.68 -1.31
CA GLY A 198 1.65 23.39 -0.09
C GLY A 198 0.77 22.60 0.88
N LEU A 199 1.10 21.32 1.07
CA LEU A 199 0.44 20.41 1.98
C LEU A 199 0.87 20.80 3.39
N ARG A 200 0.24 21.83 3.94
CA ARG A 200 0.51 22.30 5.30
C ARG A 200 -0.35 21.48 6.26
N ALA A 201 0.29 20.81 7.22
CA ALA A 201 -0.38 20.34 8.41
C ALA A 201 -0.36 21.49 9.43
N GLU A 202 -1.51 21.86 10.01
CA GLU A 202 -1.60 22.98 10.96
C GLU A 202 -0.90 22.67 12.30
N HIS A 203 -0.82 21.40 12.65
CA HIS A 203 -0.29 20.91 13.94
C HIS A 203 0.72 19.78 13.74
N PRO A 204 1.82 19.98 13.00
CA PRO A 204 2.67 18.89 12.55
C PRO A 204 3.35 18.15 13.71
N ARG A 205 3.14 16.84 13.78
CA ARG A 205 3.99 15.90 14.52
C ARG A 205 5.02 15.27 13.61
N LEU A 206 6.17 14.95 14.18
CA LEU A 206 7.13 14.08 13.52
C LEU A 206 6.49 12.70 13.35
N PRO A 207 6.57 12.11 12.15
CA PRO A 207 5.92 10.84 11.89
C PRO A 207 6.60 9.75 12.72
N GLY A 208 5.80 9.10 13.56
CA GLY A 208 6.20 7.95 14.36
C GLY A 208 6.12 6.66 13.54
N TRP A 209 5.88 5.54 14.20
CA TRP A 209 5.64 4.27 13.53
C TRP A 209 4.24 4.24 12.89
N GLN A 210 4.15 3.76 11.65
CA GLN A 210 2.90 3.73 10.88
C GLN A 210 2.52 2.29 10.48
N VAL A 211 1.32 1.85 10.84
CA VAL A 211 0.79 0.53 10.49
C VAL A 211 -0.57 0.69 9.84
N ILE A 212 -0.74 0.10 8.65
CA ILE A 212 -2.03 -0.09 7.99
C ILE A 212 -2.14 -1.58 7.69
N GLN A 213 -3.19 -2.25 8.18
CA GLN A 213 -3.31 -3.68 7.97
C GLN A 213 -4.73 -4.21 7.90
N ASN A 214 -4.89 -5.37 7.27
CA ASN A 214 -6.17 -6.09 7.19
C ASN A 214 -7.29 -5.20 6.63
N CYS A 215 -6.97 -4.27 5.75
CA CYS A 215 -7.94 -3.34 5.17
C CYS A 215 -8.46 -3.85 3.82
N TYR A 216 -9.67 -3.44 3.45
CA TYR A 216 -10.26 -3.71 2.15
C TYR A 216 -10.78 -2.42 1.52
N ILE A 217 -10.17 -1.98 0.42
CA ILE A 217 -10.52 -0.72 -0.25
C ILE A 217 -10.95 -1.05 -1.67
N HIS A 218 -12.21 -0.78 -2.03
CA HIS A 218 -12.73 -1.30 -3.28
C HIS A 218 -13.78 -0.44 -3.97
N ASP A 219 -13.96 -0.73 -5.26
CA ASP A 219 -15.03 -0.24 -6.11
C ASP A 219 -15.01 1.28 -6.37
N ASN A 220 -13.83 1.85 -6.69
CA ASN A 220 -13.74 3.19 -7.24
C ASN A 220 -13.66 3.14 -8.78
N SER A 221 -14.83 2.99 -9.41
CA SER A 221 -14.96 2.72 -10.85
C SER A 221 -15.68 3.82 -11.64
N GLN A 222 -16.16 4.87 -10.96
CA GLN A 222 -16.84 6.00 -11.57
C GLN A 222 -16.60 7.32 -10.81
N ASP A 223 -16.53 8.43 -11.56
CA ASP A 223 -16.51 9.78 -11.02
C ASP A 223 -17.61 10.65 -11.64
N ASP A 224 -17.52 11.96 -11.44
CA ASP A 224 -18.35 13.01 -12.04
C ASP A 224 -17.58 13.77 -13.16
N ASP A 225 -16.61 13.11 -13.81
CA ASP A 225 -15.74 13.64 -14.85
C ASP A 225 -14.78 14.77 -14.44
N HIS A 226 -14.72 15.15 -13.16
CA HIS A 226 -13.76 16.16 -12.68
C HIS A 226 -12.34 15.62 -12.50
N ARG A 227 -12.10 14.31 -12.71
CA ARG A 227 -10.78 13.66 -12.68
C ARG A 227 -9.97 14.01 -11.43
N ARG A 228 -10.55 13.72 -10.26
CA ARG A 228 -9.88 13.96 -8.97
C ARG A 228 -8.68 13.01 -8.83
N ASN A 229 -7.57 13.52 -8.30
CA ASN A 229 -6.44 12.67 -7.93
C ASN A 229 -6.74 11.95 -6.62
N GLN A 230 -7.42 10.81 -6.72
CA GLN A 230 -7.88 10.01 -5.60
C GLN A 230 -7.17 8.65 -5.62
N ASP A 231 -6.25 8.47 -4.69
CA ASP A 231 -5.57 7.20 -4.49
C ASP A 231 -6.32 6.36 -3.44
N GLY A 232 -6.18 5.03 -3.51
CA GLY A 232 -6.74 4.13 -2.50
C GLY A 232 -6.06 4.35 -1.14
N ILE A 233 -4.73 4.34 -1.13
CA ILE A 233 -3.90 4.75 0.00
C ILE A 233 -2.82 5.70 -0.49
N LEU A 234 -2.81 6.91 0.05
CA LEU A 234 -1.79 7.93 -0.18
C LEU A 234 -1.00 8.16 1.11
N ILE A 235 0.31 7.95 1.07
CA ILE A 235 1.22 8.30 2.16
C ILE A 235 2.29 9.23 1.60
N HIS A 236 2.25 10.51 1.95
CA HIS A 236 3.16 11.50 1.38
C HIS A 236 4.58 11.51 1.95
N ALA A 237 4.74 11.03 3.18
CA ALA A 237 6.02 10.93 3.86
C ALA A 237 5.90 9.83 4.93
N PRO A 238 6.01 8.54 4.55
CA PRO A 238 6.01 7.48 5.53
C PRO A 238 7.26 7.63 6.39
N SER A 239 7.12 7.29 7.66
CA SER A 239 8.25 7.01 8.54
C SER A 239 8.56 5.52 8.47
N HIS A 240 9.12 4.96 9.54
CA HIS A 240 9.18 3.51 9.65
C HIS A 240 7.78 2.94 9.81
N GLY A 241 7.50 1.84 9.12
CA GLY A 241 6.14 1.31 9.14
C GLY A 241 5.90 0.12 8.23
N LEU A 242 4.63 -0.29 8.23
CA LEU A 242 4.15 -1.49 7.57
C LEU A 242 2.75 -1.25 6.98
N LEU A 243 2.59 -1.57 5.70
CA LEU A 243 1.30 -1.79 5.04
C LEU A 243 1.17 -3.29 4.77
N PHE A 244 0.30 -3.98 5.51
CA PHE A 244 0.27 -5.45 5.54
C PHE A 244 -1.10 -6.05 5.30
N ASN A 245 -1.19 -7.12 4.52
CA ASN A 245 -2.43 -7.87 4.34
C ASN A 245 -3.65 -7.01 3.94
N THR A 246 -3.43 -6.00 3.11
CA THR A 246 -4.46 -5.08 2.62
C THR A 246 -4.83 -5.44 1.18
N VAL A 247 -6.12 -5.36 0.86
CA VAL A 247 -6.62 -5.55 -0.49
C VAL A 247 -7.11 -4.22 -1.04
N VAL A 248 -6.64 -3.85 -2.24
CA VAL A 248 -7.23 -2.76 -3.03
C VAL A 248 -7.73 -3.31 -4.35
N GLU A 249 -9.01 -3.11 -4.64
CA GLU A 249 -9.68 -3.72 -5.78
C GLU A 249 -10.51 -2.72 -6.59
N ASN A 250 -10.50 -2.84 -7.92
CA ASN A 250 -11.32 -2.02 -8.83
C ASN A 250 -11.09 -0.50 -8.64
N TRP A 251 -9.83 -0.08 -8.52
CA TRP A 251 -9.44 1.33 -8.39
C TRP A 251 -9.02 1.92 -9.74
N LEU A 252 -10.00 2.35 -10.52
CA LEU A 252 -9.86 2.53 -11.97
C LEU A 252 -10.04 3.98 -12.41
N ARG A 253 -9.20 4.43 -13.33
CA ARG A 253 -9.33 5.74 -13.97
C ARG A 253 -10.60 5.79 -14.85
N PRO A 254 -11.23 6.96 -15.01
CA PRO A 254 -10.78 8.30 -14.58
C PRO A 254 -10.92 8.61 -13.08
N SER A 255 -11.60 7.74 -12.34
CA SER A 255 -12.09 7.99 -10.98
C SER A 255 -11.05 7.78 -9.89
N GLY A 256 -10.45 6.59 -9.87
CA GLY A 256 -9.30 6.27 -9.05
C GLY A 256 -8.00 6.51 -9.80
N ASP A 257 -7.03 7.19 -9.21
CA ASP A 257 -5.72 7.39 -9.84
C ASP A 257 -4.79 6.18 -9.64
N SER A 258 -4.46 5.84 -8.39
CA SER A 258 -3.66 4.66 -8.07
C SER A 258 -4.16 3.92 -6.83
N ALA A 259 -3.90 2.61 -6.75
CA ALA A 259 -4.19 1.83 -5.56
C ALA A 259 -3.40 2.36 -4.36
N PHE A 260 -2.09 2.52 -4.54
CA PHE A 260 -1.17 3.09 -3.56
C PHE A 260 -0.34 4.18 -4.21
N ASP A 261 -0.18 5.34 -3.56
CA ASP A 261 0.84 6.36 -3.86
C ASP A 261 1.65 6.58 -2.57
N LEU A 262 2.85 6.01 -2.55
CA LEU A 262 3.72 5.99 -1.38
C LEU A 262 4.94 6.87 -1.66
N GLY A 263 5.09 7.99 -0.94
CA GLY A 263 6.02 9.07 -1.25
C GLY A 263 6.95 9.42 -0.10
N PHE A 264 8.25 9.69 -0.31
CA PHE A 264 9.12 10.29 0.72
C PHE A 264 9.30 11.80 0.48
N ARG A 265 8.18 12.55 0.42
CA ARG A 265 8.14 13.92 -0.13
C ARG A 265 8.70 15.03 0.78
N ARG A 266 9.21 14.67 1.96
CA ARG A 266 9.86 15.59 2.91
C ARG A 266 11.37 15.53 2.73
N VAL A 267 12.02 16.69 2.73
CA VAL A 267 13.47 16.79 2.52
C VAL A 267 14.26 17.09 3.79
N GLU A 268 13.59 17.38 4.90
CA GLU A 268 14.23 17.71 6.15
C GLU A 268 14.88 16.47 6.77
N PRO A 269 16.06 16.58 7.41
CA PRO A 269 16.83 15.43 7.90
C PRO A 269 16.03 14.48 8.80
N GLU A 270 15.13 15.00 9.63
CA GLU A 270 14.30 14.21 10.54
C GLU A 270 13.22 13.36 9.84
N TYR A 271 13.02 13.52 8.53
CA TYR A 271 12.15 12.69 7.68
C TYR A 271 12.91 11.74 6.77
N GLN A 272 14.24 11.66 6.90
CA GLN A 272 15.10 10.80 6.09
C GLN A 272 15.49 9.52 6.84
N ASP A 273 16.16 8.61 6.14
CA ASP A 273 16.61 7.31 6.67
C ASP A 273 15.46 6.44 7.20
N ARG A 274 14.33 6.48 6.48
CA ARG A 274 13.09 5.76 6.81
C ARG A 274 12.96 4.51 5.97
N THR A 275 12.41 3.46 6.56
CA THR A 275 12.09 2.21 5.85
C THR A 275 10.61 1.89 6.03
N PHE A 276 9.87 1.92 4.93
CA PHE A 276 8.46 1.55 4.91
C PHE A 276 8.26 0.24 4.15
N ARG A 277 7.60 -0.73 4.77
CA ARG A 277 7.40 -2.08 4.24
C ARG A 277 5.97 -2.24 3.74
N VAL A 278 5.79 -2.83 2.57
CA VAL A 278 4.50 -3.10 1.93
C VAL A 278 4.48 -4.59 1.62
N GLU A 279 3.78 -5.36 2.45
CA GLU A 279 3.92 -6.82 2.44
C GLU A 279 2.59 -7.55 2.43
N ARG A 280 2.52 -8.67 1.71
CA ARG A 280 1.34 -9.54 1.70
C ARG A 280 0.05 -8.85 1.22
N ASN A 281 0.15 -7.82 0.39
CA ASN A 281 -1.01 -7.09 -0.11
C ASN A 281 -1.50 -7.66 -1.45
N VAL A 282 -2.78 -7.46 -1.74
CA VAL A 282 -3.37 -7.78 -3.04
C VAL A 282 -3.87 -6.51 -3.69
N ILE A 283 -3.44 -6.25 -4.92
CA ILE A 283 -3.86 -5.10 -5.71
C ILE A 283 -4.47 -5.64 -7.00
N ARG A 284 -5.79 -5.52 -7.16
CA ARG A 284 -6.51 -6.16 -8.25
C ARG A 284 -7.29 -5.14 -9.07
N ASN A 285 -7.09 -5.13 -10.38
CA ASN A 285 -7.79 -4.25 -11.31
C ASN A 285 -7.68 -2.79 -10.89
N CYS A 286 -6.45 -2.32 -10.72
CA CYS A 286 -6.15 -0.96 -10.33
C CYS A 286 -5.30 -0.31 -11.42
N THR A 287 -5.51 0.97 -11.70
CA THR A 287 -4.78 1.60 -12.81
C THR A 287 -3.28 1.60 -12.57
N PHE A 288 -2.86 2.00 -11.36
CA PHE A 288 -1.45 2.11 -10.99
C PHE A 288 -1.18 1.67 -9.55
N LEU A 289 0.05 1.22 -9.31
CA LEU A 289 0.74 1.36 -8.02
C LEU A 289 1.87 2.37 -8.21
N LYS A 290 2.00 3.32 -7.29
CA LYS A 290 2.80 4.50 -7.44
C LYS A 290 3.92 4.57 -6.37
N THR A 291 5.18 4.79 -6.80
CA THR A 291 6.40 4.86 -5.96
C THR A 291 6.98 6.28 -5.75
N PRO A 292 7.72 6.56 -4.67
CA PRO A 292 7.99 7.91 -4.21
C PRO A 292 8.59 8.91 -5.20
N GLY A 293 7.88 10.01 -5.42
CA GLY A 293 8.18 11.02 -6.44
C GLY A 293 9.42 11.87 -6.29
N HIS A 294 9.67 12.34 -5.08
CA HIS A 294 10.78 13.23 -4.73
C HIS A 294 11.08 12.92 -3.28
N GLY A 295 12.35 12.73 -2.93
CA GLY A 295 12.79 12.53 -1.56
C GLY A 295 14.30 12.68 -1.45
N THR A 296 14.76 13.43 -0.46
CA THR A 296 16.18 13.46 -0.11
C THR A 296 16.48 12.37 0.92
N GLY A 297 17.74 11.94 0.99
CA GLY A 297 18.19 10.97 1.97
C GLY A 297 17.99 9.50 1.58
N PRO A 298 18.58 8.57 2.36
CA PRO A 298 18.60 7.13 2.08
C PRO A 298 17.31 6.43 2.52
N ASN A 299 16.14 6.89 2.06
CA ASN A 299 14.87 6.23 2.38
C ASN A 299 14.70 4.91 1.61
N THR A 300 13.97 3.95 2.15
CA THR A 300 13.68 2.67 1.49
C THR A 300 12.19 2.38 1.50
N LEU A 301 11.60 2.16 0.32
CA LEU A 301 10.30 1.54 0.17
C LEU A 301 10.52 0.08 -0.25
N LEU A 302 10.15 -0.87 0.61
CA LEU A 302 10.22 -2.29 0.32
C LEU A 302 8.82 -2.83 0.05
N LEU A 303 8.59 -3.32 -1.15
CA LEU A 303 7.39 -4.06 -1.54
C LEU A 303 7.74 -5.53 -1.68
N ALA A 304 7.27 -6.36 -0.74
CA ALA A 304 7.60 -7.78 -0.72
C ALA A 304 6.37 -8.69 -0.65
N ASN A 305 6.37 -9.80 -1.39
CA ASN A 305 5.29 -10.79 -1.34
C ASN A 305 3.90 -10.19 -1.61
N ASN A 306 3.77 -9.25 -2.54
CA ASN A 306 2.47 -8.74 -2.95
C ASN A 306 1.99 -9.43 -4.23
N ILE A 307 0.68 -9.50 -4.42
CA ILE A 307 0.06 -9.93 -5.67
C ILE A 307 -0.57 -8.71 -6.33
N LEU A 308 -0.17 -8.44 -7.57
CA LEU A 308 -0.69 -7.35 -8.39
C LEU A 308 -1.32 -7.96 -9.65
N ILE A 309 -2.61 -7.71 -9.86
CA ILE A 309 -3.38 -8.23 -10.99
C ILE A 309 -3.92 -7.04 -11.77
N ASN A 310 -3.59 -6.96 -13.06
CA ASN A 310 -3.97 -5.86 -13.94
C ASN A 310 -3.65 -4.48 -13.33
N CYS A 311 -2.43 -4.32 -12.82
CA CYS A 311 -1.95 -3.09 -12.21
C CYS A 311 -0.55 -2.75 -12.76
N THR A 312 -0.41 -1.56 -13.33
CA THR A 312 0.86 -1.07 -13.86
C THR A 312 1.65 -0.37 -12.76
N ILE A 313 2.96 -0.57 -12.70
CA ILE A 313 3.80 0.22 -11.80
C ILE A 313 4.01 1.61 -12.40
N GLY A 314 3.59 2.65 -11.70
CA GLY A 314 3.93 4.05 -11.98
C GLY A 314 5.16 4.46 -11.17
N ASP A 315 6.35 4.30 -11.76
CA ASP A 315 7.61 4.66 -11.12
C ASP A 315 7.94 6.15 -11.34
N TYR A 316 7.57 7.02 -10.39
CA TYR A 316 8.01 8.43 -10.32
C TYR A 316 9.26 8.61 -9.45
N HIS A 317 10.07 7.58 -9.23
CA HIS A 317 11.14 7.62 -8.25
C HIS A 317 12.16 8.76 -8.40
N GLY A 318 12.08 9.70 -7.45
CA GLY A 318 12.66 11.04 -7.45
C GLY A 318 14.11 11.31 -7.11
N GLY A 319 14.75 10.42 -6.34
CA GLY A 319 15.71 10.93 -5.34
C GLY A 319 16.63 9.89 -4.73
N GLY A 320 17.09 10.18 -3.50
CA GLY A 320 18.18 9.46 -2.82
C GLY A 320 17.78 8.13 -2.16
N GLY A 321 16.51 7.73 -2.26
CA GLY A 321 16.01 6.48 -1.70
C GLY A 321 16.17 5.29 -2.64
N ASP A 322 15.75 4.11 -2.17
CA ASP A 322 15.63 2.87 -2.91
C ASP A 322 14.16 2.42 -2.94
N ASN A 323 13.66 2.03 -4.11
CA ASN A 323 12.42 1.26 -4.23
C ASN A 323 12.78 -0.20 -4.53
N ARG A 324 12.32 -1.13 -3.69
CA ARG A 324 12.64 -2.55 -3.81
C ARG A 324 11.38 -3.37 -3.98
N TYR A 325 11.28 -4.08 -5.09
CA TYR A 325 10.24 -5.06 -5.37
C TYR A 325 10.86 -6.45 -5.26
N VAL A 326 10.49 -7.21 -4.24
CA VAL A 326 11.06 -8.52 -3.97
C VAL A 326 9.95 -9.56 -3.84
N HIS A 327 10.05 -10.71 -4.51
CA HIS A 327 9.07 -11.81 -4.33
C HIS A 327 7.60 -11.42 -4.65
N ASN A 328 7.38 -10.42 -5.51
CA ASN A 328 6.03 -10.04 -5.90
C ASN A 328 5.58 -10.86 -7.11
N THR A 329 4.26 -11.05 -7.20
CA THR A 329 3.60 -11.67 -8.34
C THR A 329 2.82 -10.62 -9.11
N PHE A 330 3.20 -10.39 -10.36
CA PHE A 330 2.51 -9.49 -11.26
C PHE A 330 1.78 -10.30 -12.34
N ILE A 331 0.48 -10.13 -12.45
CA ILE A 331 -0.40 -10.85 -13.37
C ILE A 331 -1.07 -9.84 -14.28
N TYR A 332 -0.85 -10.01 -15.57
CA TYR A 332 -1.43 -9.16 -16.60
C TYR A 332 -2.36 -10.02 -17.46
N ASP A 333 -3.62 -10.14 -17.06
CA ASP A 333 -4.65 -10.86 -17.80
C ASP A 333 -6.01 -10.20 -17.55
N LEU A 334 -6.55 -9.58 -18.59
CA LEU A 334 -7.83 -8.89 -18.51
C LEU A 334 -9.00 -9.82 -18.24
N ASN A 335 -8.85 -11.13 -18.47
CA ASN A 335 -9.89 -12.09 -18.12
C ASN A 335 -10.05 -12.24 -16.61
N GLN A 336 -9.05 -11.86 -15.81
CA GLN A 336 -9.12 -11.77 -14.35
C GLN A 336 -9.89 -10.53 -13.85
N ALA A 337 -10.24 -9.60 -14.73
CA ALA A 337 -11.13 -8.48 -14.38
C ALA A 337 -12.60 -8.87 -14.62
N PRO A 338 -13.54 -8.40 -13.77
CA PRO A 338 -14.97 -8.53 -14.03
C PRO A 338 -15.32 -8.03 -15.43
N GLU A 339 -16.18 -8.76 -16.15
CA GLU A 339 -16.50 -8.47 -17.56
C GLU A 339 -16.90 -7.00 -17.78
N ALA A 340 -17.74 -6.47 -16.88
CA ALA A 340 -18.22 -5.09 -16.92
C ALA A 340 -17.10 -4.03 -16.72
N LEU A 341 -15.97 -4.41 -16.12
CA LEU A 341 -14.85 -3.51 -15.80
C LEU A 341 -13.62 -3.71 -16.70
N ARG A 342 -13.60 -4.72 -17.58
CA ARG A 342 -12.44 -5.04 -18.44
C ARG A 342 -11.93 -3.84 -19.24
N GLY A 343 -12.84 -3.04 -19.80
CA GLY A 343 -12.48 -1.84 -20.56
C GLY A 343 -11.73 -0.80 -19.71
N LEU A 344 -12.13 -0.63 -18.45
CA LEU A 344 -11.47 0.29 -17.52
C LEU A 344 -10.15 -0.29 -17.00
N ALA A 345 -10.12 -1.59 -16.70
CA ALA A 345 -8.93 -2.32 -16.24
C ALA A 345 -7.82 -2.42 -17.30
N GLN A 346 -8.16 -2.26 -18.59
CA GLN A 346 -7.20 -2.31 -19.71
C GLN A 346 -5.98 -1.44 -19.47
N ARG A 347 -6.14 -0.23 -18.92
CA ARG A 347 -4.99 0.66 -18.67
C ARG A 347 -4.01 0.07 -17.67
N GLY A 348 -4.52 -0.60 -16.62
CA GLY A 348 -3.68 -1.29 -15.63
C GLY A 348 -2.99 -2.53 -16.19
N SER A 349 -3.52 -3.13 -17.27
CA SER A 349 -3.00 -4.36 -17.87
C SER A 349 -2.04 -4.16 -19.04
N GLN A 350 -1.77 -2.92 -19.46
CA GLN A 350 -1.04 -2.61 -20.70
C GLN A 350 0.47 -2.85 -20.62
N GLY A 351 1.04 -2.89 -19.42
CA GLY A 351 2.46 -3.12 -19.27
C GLY A 351 2.90 -3.26 -17.82
N PHE A 352 4.14 -3.71 -17.65
CA PHE A 352 4.70 -3.98 -16.33
C PHE A 352 5.03 -2.69 -15.57
N SER A 353 5.95 -1.87 -16.10
CA SER A 353 6.41 -0.66 -15.41
C SER A 353 6.51 0.57 -16.32
N CYS A 354 5.88 1.66 -15.87
CA CYS A 354 6.00 2.99 -16.44
C CYS A 354 7.06 3.79 -15.69
N LEU A 355 8.14 4.12 -16.38
CA LEU A 355 9.28 4.90 -15.88
C LEU A 355 9.00 6.41 -16.12
N TRP A 356 8.56 7.12 -15.09
CA TRP A 356 8.33 8.58 -15.12
C TRP A 356 9.57 9.36 -14.70
N SER A 357 9.55 10.69 -14.83
CA SER A 357 10.67 11.60 -15.13
C SER A 357 11.94 11.61 -14.26
N PHE A 358 12.07 10.77 -13.24
CA PHE A 358 13.02 10.94 -12.15
C PHE A 358 14.00 9.76 -11.98
N ALA A 359 15.23 10.04 -11.56
CA ALA A 359 16.37 9.11 -11.69
C ALA A 359 16.76 8.34 -10.39
N GLY A 360 15.80 8.05 -9.51
CA GLY A 360 16.04 7.17 -8.35
C GLY A 360 16.23 5.71 -8.74
N ARG A 361 16.88 4.92 -7.87
CA ARG A 361 17.12 3.48 -8.10
C ARG A 361 15.89 2.65 -7.81
N THR A 362 15.54 1.77 -8.72
CA THR A 362 14.44 0.80 -8.55
C THR A 362 14.99 -0.59 -8.73
N PHE A 363 14.71 -1.48 -7.79
CA PHE A 363 15.17 -2.86 -7.78
C PHE A 363 13.98 -3.80 -8.00
N TYR A 364 14.11 -4.73 -8.94
CA TYR A 364 13.16 -5.82 -9.15
C TYR A 364 13.90 -7.14 -8.98
N HIS A 365 13.73 -7.82 -7.85
CA HIS A 365 14.37 -9.10 -7.62
C HIS A 365 13.40 -10.23 -7.28
N ASN A 366 13.67 -11.43 -7.79
CA ASN A 366 12.89 -12.63 -7.48
C ASN A 366 11.38 -12.48 -7.73
N ASN A 367 10.96 -11.65 -8.68
CA ASN A 367 9.54 -11.45 -8.96
C ASN A 367 9.05 -12.40 -10.06
N LEU A 368 7.75 -12.70 -10.05
CA LEU A 368 7.03 -13.28 -11.18
C LEU A 368 6.36 -12.17 -11.99
N VAL A 369 6.63 -12.07 -13.28
CA VAL A 369 5.78 -11.31 -14.20
C VAL A 369 5.10 -12.30 -15.15
N TYR A 370 3.78 -12.39 -15.06
CA TYR A 370 2.96 -13.34 -15.80
C TYR A 370 2.03 -12.62 -16.78
N ARG A 371 2.11 -12.99 -18.06
CA ARG A 371 1.22 -12.52 -19.13
C ARG A 371 0.91 -13.69 -20.08
N PRO A 372 -0.31 -14.26 -20.05
CA PRO A 372 -0.66 -15.37 -20.93
C PRO A 372 -0.95 -14.93 -22.37
N GLU A 373 -1.30 -13.66 -22.61
CA GLU A 373 -1.58 -13.12 -23.93
C GLU A 373 -0.33 -12.58 -24.63
N SER A 374 -0.24 -12.75 -25.96
CA SER A 374 0.96 -12.42 -26.75
C SER A 374 0.98 -11.03 -27.42
N LYS A 375 -0.06 -10.21 -27.24
CA LYS A 375 -0.20 -8.93 -27.98
C LYS A 375 -0.23 -7.72 -27.06
N ASN A 376 0.36 -6.63 -27.55
CA ASN A 376 0.26 -5.27 -27.01
C ASN A 376 0.59 -5.15 -25.52
N PHE A 377 1.77 -5.61 -25.13
CA PHE A 377 2.31 -5.47 -23.78
C PHE A 377 3.71 -4.88 -23.83
N PHE A 378 4.02 -3.95 -22.93
CA PHE A 378 5.38 -3.45 -22.74
C PHE A 378 5.93 -3.90 -21.39
N MET A 379 7.22 -4.27 -21.35
CA MET A 379 7.89 -4.48 -20.06
C MET A 379 8.16 -3.15 -19.38
N PHE A 380 8.76 -2.21 -20.12
CA PHE A 380 9.07 -0.88 -19.63
C PHE A 380 8.60 0.21 -20.59
N TYR A 381 8.00 1.26 -20.05
CA TYR A 381 7.58 2.44 -20.80
C TYR A 381 8.14 3.72 -20.20
N MET A 382 8.98 4.44 -20.94
CA MET A 382 9.47 5.75 -20.54
C MET A 382 8.49 6.83 -20.99
N ASN A 383 8.05 7.65 -20.04
CA ASN A 383 7.17 8.77 -20.35
C ASN A 383 7.91 9.89 -21.13
N ALA A 384 7.16 10.78 -21.77
CA ALA A 384 7.70 11.86 -22.62
C ALA A 384 8.52 12.88 -21.82
N GLN A 385 8.32 12.92 -20.51
CA GLN A 385 8.93 13.85 -19.59
C GLN A 385 10.03 13.13 -18.80
N GLY A 386 11.23 13.74 -18.72
CA GLY A 386 12.32 13.36 -17.81
C GLY A 386 13.56 12.71 -18.41
N ASP A 387 14.37 12.10 -17.54
CA ASP A 387 15.66 11.52 -17.93
C ASP A 387 15.48 10.27 -18.81
N GLN A 388 15.90 10.39 -20.08
CA GLN A 388 15.90 9.30 -21.06
C GLN A 388 16.76 8.08 -20.66
N ARG A 389 17.57 8.21 -19.60
CA ARG A 389 18.41 7.16 -19.03
C ARG A 389 17.83 6.57 -17.75
N LYS A 390 16.63 6.95 -17.31
CA LYS A 390 15.99 6.39 -16.10
C LYS A 390 16.02 4.86 -16.07
N TYR A 391 15.75 4.22 -17.20
CA TYR A 391 15.74 2.75 -17.30
C TYR A 391 17.09 2.10 -16.91
N ARG A 392 18.21 2.84 -16.94
CA ARG A 392 19.51 2.36 -16.45
C ARG A 392 19.64 2.34 -14.92
N GLN A 393 18.67 2.92 -14.22
CA GLN A 393 18.53 2.86 -12.76
C GLN A 393 17.57 1.73 -12.31
N VAL A 394 17.20 0.83 -13.23
CA VAL A 394 16.32 -0.31 -12.96
C VAL A 394 17.15 -1.58 -12.80
N TYR A 395 17.52 -1.89 -11.56
CA TYR A 395 18.32 -3.05 -11.19
C TYR A 395 17.41 -4.28 -11.06
N ALA A 396 17.15 -4.93 -12.19
CA ALA A 396 16.43 -6.19 -12.22
C ALA A 396 17.41 -7.38 -12.14
N ASP A 397 17.06 -8.44 -11.41
CA ASP A 397 17.80 -9.71 -11.41
C ASP A 397 16.97 -10.87 -10.81
N ASN A 398 17.25 -12.11 -11.22
CA ASN A 398 16.55 -13.32 -10.75
C ASN A 398 15.02 -13.30 -10.89
N ASN A 399 14.47 -12.51 -11.81
CA ASN A 399 13.05 -12.49 -12.10
C ASN A 399 12.67 -13.60 -13.10
N VAL A 400 11.44 -14.09 -12.97
CA VAL A 400 10.80 -14.99 -13.94
C VAL A 400 9.82 -14.16 -14.75
N TYR A 401 10.13 -13.98 -16.03
CA TYR A 401 9.25 -13.34 -16.99
C TYR A 401 8.49 -14.42 -17.77
N ALA A 402 7.35 -14.83 -17.23
CA ALA A 402 6.43 -15.77 -17.84
C ALA A 402 5.50 -15.05 -18.83
N ILE A 403 6.11 -14.59 -19.93
CA ILE A 403 5.46 -13.80 -20.97
C ILE A 403 5.74 -14.45 -22.31
N ALA A 404 4.73 -14.51 -23.19
CA ALA A 404 4.98 -14.91 -24.56
C ALA A 404 6.02 -13.97 -25.21
N PRO A 405 6.90 -14.46 -26.10
CA PRO A 405 7.90 -13.63 -26.77
C PRO A 405 7.26 -12.35 -27.34
N LEU A 406 7.62 -11.20 -26.76
CA LEU A 406 7.06 -9.92 -27.18
C LEU A 406 7.63 -9.57 -28.56
N GLU A 407 6.80 -9.58 -29.61
CA GLU A 407 7.28 -9.27 -30.96
C GLU A 407 7.86 -7.83 -31.09
N SER A 408 7.62 -6.89 -30.15
CA SER A 408 7.95 -5.48 -30.43
C SER A 408 8.08 -4.48 -29.26
N ALA A 409 8.36 -4.85 -28.00
CA ALA A 409 8.28 -3.84 -26.91
C ALA A 409 8.92 -4.14 -25.53
N TYR A 410 10.18 -4.55 -25.43
CA TYR A 410 10.80 -4.63 -24.09
C TYR A 410 10.94 -3.23 -23.44
N LEU A 411 11.44 -2.23 -24.17
CA LEU A 411 11.46 -0.83 -23.73
C LEU A 411 10.88 0.08 -24.81
N ARG A 412 9.83 0.82 -24.45
CA ARG A 412 9.24 1.89 -25.28
C ARG A 412 9.49 3.26 -24.65
N SER A 413 9.62 4.27 -25.49
CA SER A 413 9.75 5.69 -25.17
C SER A 413 8.56 6.42 -25.77
N ALA A 414 7.94 7.33 -25.01
CA ALA A 414 6.91 8.20 -25.56
C ALA A 414 7.47 9.13 -26.67
N ASN A 415 8.77 9.48 -26.59
CA ASN A 415 9.42 10.39 -27.53
C ASN A 415 9.99 9.65 -28.75
N ASP A 416 10.60 8.48 -28.53
CA ASP A 416 11.38 7.77 -29.55
C ASP A 416 10.70 6.50 -30.05
N GLY A 417 9.53 6.14 -29.52
CA GLY A 417 8.86 4.89 -29.83
C GLY A 417 9.61 3.68 -29.28
N LEU A 418 9.78 2.64 -30.08
CA LEU A 418 10.47 1.42 -29.65
C LEU A 418 11.98 1.66 -29.47
N LYS A 419 12.52 1.43 -28.26
CA LYS A 419 13.94 1.62 -27.94
C LYS A 419 14.71 0.31 -27.80
N LEU A 420 14.14 -0.68 -27.11
CA LEU A 420 14.70 -2.03 -26.99
C LEU A 420 13.61 -3.04 -27.33
N GLN A 421 13.89 -3.95 -28.25
CA GLN A 421 12.88 -4.87 -28.77
C GLN A 421 12.76 -6.11 -27.89
N THR A 422 13.89 -6.69 -27.49
CA THR A 422 13.96 -7.99 -26.82
C THR A 422 14.55 -7.90 -25.41
N PHE A 423 14.38 -8.98 -24.64
CA PHE A 423 15.05 -9.13 -23.35
C PHE A 423 16.59 -9.18 -23.50
N ALA A 424 17.09 -9.78 -24.57
CA ALA A 424 18.53 -9.80 -24.85
C ALA A 424 19.08 -8.38 -25.12
N ASP A 425 18.32 -7.52 -25.80
CA ASP A 425 18.69 -6.12 -26.00
C ASP A 425 18.75 -5.36 -24.66
N TRP A 426 17.80 -5.64 -23.77
CA TRP A 426 17.78 -5.09 -22.41
C TRP A 426 19.02 -5.48 -21.62
N GLN A 427 19.33 -6.78 -21.54
CA GLN A 427 20.51 -7.26 -20.82
C GLN A 427 21.80 -6.66 -21.38
N LYS A 428 21.89 -6.54 -22.71
CA LYS A 428 23.06 -5.94 -23.38
C LYS A 428 23.20 -4.44 -23.11
N ASP A 429 22.11 -3.67 -23.18
CA ASP A 429 22.17 -2.20 -23.03
C ASP A 429 22.31 -1.75 -21.58
N THR A 430 21.71 -2.48 -20.64
CA THR A 430 21.75 -2.16 -19.20
C THR A 430 22.91 -2.82 -18.46
N ALA A 431 23.45 -3.93 -18.98
CA ALA A 431 24.36 -4.83 -18.26
C ALA A 431 23.77 -5.33 -16.92
N GLN A 432 22.44 -5.45 -16.83
CA GLN A 432 21.66 -5.91 -15.68
C GLN A 432 20.76 -7.10 -16.08
N ASP A 433 20.04 -7.68 -15.12
CA ASP A 433 19.05 -8.75 -15.35
C ASP A 433 19.66 -10.06 -15.90
N GLY A 434 20.92 -10.31 -15.57
CA GLY A 434 21.71 -11.42 -16.13
C GLY A 434 21.28 -12.80 -15.63
N ALA A 435 20.70 -12.89 -14.43
CA ALA A 435 20.19 -14.12 -13.86
C ALA A 435 18.66 -14.23 -13.95
N SER A 436 17.99 -13.47 -14.83
CA SER A 436 16.55 -13.60 -15.10
C SER A 436 16.26 -14.45 -16.34
N GLN A 437 15.02 -14.95 -16.48
CA GLN A 437 14.62 -15.91 -17.50
C GLN A 437 13.29 -15.48 -18.09
N LEU A 438 13.20 -15.70 -19.40
CA LEU A 438 11.94 -15.79 -20.10
C LEU A 438 11.50 -17.25 -20.10
N VAL A 439 10.26 -17.49 -19.69
CA VAL A 439 9.62 -18.81 -19.74
C VAL A 439 8.26 -18.70 -20.42
N GLU A 440 7.78 -19.79 -20.99
CA GLU A 440 6.41 -19.83 -21.51
C GLU A 440 5.40 -19.66 -20.36
N PRO A 441 4.33 -18.88 -20.53
CA PRO A 441 3.30 -18.72 -19.50
C PRO A 441 2.73 -20.06 -19.00
N ALA A 442 2.59 -21.05 -19.89
CA ALA A 442 2.10 -22.38 -19.54
C ALA A 442 3.02 -23.16 -18.58
N ALA A 443 4.28 -22.75 -18.41
CA ALA A 443 5.22 -23.38 -17.49
C ALA A 443 5.06 -22.91 -16.04
N VAL A 444 4.26 -21.87 -15.77
CA VAL A 444 4.07 -21.36 -14.41
C VAL A 444 3.10 -22.26 -13.65
N PRO A 445 3.54 -22.85 -12.52
CA PRO A 445 2.80 -23.92 -11.87
C PRO A 445 1.86 -23.39 -10.80
N PHE A 446 0.94 -22.51 -11.19
CA PHE A 446 -0.09 -22.02 -10.28
C PHE A 446 -0.93 -23.17 -9.72
N VAL A 447 -1.35 -23.07 -8.46
CA VAL A 447 -2.25 -24.03 -7.81
C VAL A 447 -3.58 -24.08 -8.56
N SER A 448 -4.20 -22.91 -8.79
CA SER A 448 -5.40 -22.81 -9.61
C SER A 448 -5.59 -21.41 -10.18
N TYR A 449 -4.97 -21.17 -11.34
CA TYR A 449 -5.07 -19.91 -12.06
C TYR A 449 -6.51 -19.47 -12.34
N THR A 450 -7.39 -20.41 -12.72
CA THR A 450 -8.79 -20.12 -13.08
C THR A 450 -9.65 -19.70 -11.90
N SER A 451 -9.32 -20.15 -10.68
CA SER A 451 -10.04 -19.75 -9.47
C SER A 451 -9.47 -18.49 -8.81
N GLY A 452 -8.38 -17.94 -9.35
CA GLY A 452 -7.66 -16.82 -8.76
C GLY A 452 -6.69 -17.21 -7.64
N ASP A 453 -6.41 -18.51 -7.48
CA ASP A 453 -5.36 -19.03 -6.60
C ASP A 453 -4.02 -19.03 -7.36
N PHE A 454 -3.27 -17.95 -7.12
CA PHE A 454 -1.99 -17.67 -7.76
C PHE A 454 -0.80 -18.17 -6.94
N ASP A 455 -1.05 -19.01 -5.93
CA ASP A 455 0.02 -19.72 -5.26
C ASP A 455 0.69 -20.70 -6.21
N LEU A 456 1.93 -21.10 -5.89
CA LEU A 456 2.75 -21.91 -6.77
C LEU A 456 3.03 -23.26 -6.15
N THR A 457 2.77 -24.32 -6.89
CA THR A 457 3.04 -25.70 -6.42
C THR A 457 4.53 -26.01 -6.36
N HIS A 458 5.36 -25.27 -7.10
CA HIS A 458 6.82 -25.33 -7.05
C HIS A 458 7.42 -24.06 -7.65
N ASN A 459 8.73 -23.84 -7.43
CA ASN A 459 9.43 -22.71 -8.03
C ASN A 459 9.61 -22.97 -9.55
N PRO A 460 9.11 -22.09 -10.43
CA PRO A 460 9.30 -22.18 -11.89
C PRO A 460 10.76 -21.92 -12.29
N TRP A 461 11.60 -21.47 -11.37
CA TRP A 461 13.04 -21.39 -11.53
C TRP A 461 13.79 -22.35 -10.57
N PRO A 462 14.41 -23.44 -11.07
CA PRO A 462 15.04 -24.45 -10.21
C PRO A 462 16.40 -24.06 -9.59
N GLY A 463 17.02 -22.95 -10.01
CA GLY A 463 18.34 -22.49 -9.55
C GLY A 463 18.43 -21.04 -9.06
N VAL A 464 17.50 -20.56 -8.22
CA VAL A 464 17.56 -19.20 -7.67
C VAL A 464 18.69 -19.10 -6.66
N ALA A 465 19.59 -18.13 -6.81
CA ALA A 465 20.56 -17.80 -5.78
C ALA A 465 19.86 -17.07 -4.63
N PRO A 466 20.14 -17.37 -3.35
CA PRO A 466 19.66 -16.54 -2.26
C PRO A 466 20.11 -15.10 -2.50
N LEU A 467 19.17 -14.15 -2.52
CA LEU A 467 19.56 -12.74 -2.58
C LEU A 467 20.35 -12.43 -1.31
N HIS A 468 21.59 -11.95 -1.50
CA HIS A 468 22.27 -11.18 -0.46
C HIS A 468 21.58 -9.83 -0.38
N ASP A 469 20.40 -9.76 0.23
CA ASP A 469 19.83 -8.46 0.53
C ASP A 469 20.77 -7.74 1.50
N LYS A 470 21.19 -6.55 1.08
CA LYS A 470 22.02 -5.67 1.87
C LYS A 470 21.28 -5.40 3.16
N LYS A 471 21.83 -5.82 4.30
CA LYS A 471 21.36 -5.41 5.63
C LYS A 471 21.20 -3.88 5.61
N VAL A 472 19.96 -3.40 5.70
CA VAL A 472 19.69 -2.02 6.08
C VAL A 472 19.78 -2.02 7.61
N GLU A 473 20.60 -1.14 8.17
CA GLU A 473 21.03 -1.14 9.58
C GLU A 473 19.87 -1.50 10.55
N GLY A 474 20.02 -2.61 11.27
CA GLY A 474 19.06 -3.04 12.30
C GLY A 474 17.78 -3.74 11.81
N VAL A 475 17.50 -3.76 10.50
CA VAL A 475 16.32 -4.42 9.93
C VAL A 475 16.74 -5.67 9.17
N LEU A 476 16.40 -6.85 9.70
CA LEU A 476 16.45 -8.06 8.87
C LEU A 476 15.36 -7.94 7.79
N LEU A 477 15.82 -7.82 6.54
CA LEU A 477 14.98 -7.91 5.34
C LEU A 477 14.92 -9.37 4.85
N ASP A 478 15.09 -10.33 5.76
CA ASP A 478 15.01 -11.74 5.41
C ASP A 478 13.54 -12.10 5.16
N VAL A 479 13.13 -12.02 3.90
CA VAL A 479 11.76 -12.27 3.44
C VAL A 479 11.38 -13.78 3.45
N TYR A 480 12.31 -14.64 3.85
CA TYR A 480 12.17 -16.10 3.87
C TYR A 480 11.64 -16.65 5.21
N GLN A 481 11.49 -15.79 6.20
CA GLN A 481 11.06 -16.14 7.55
C GLN A 481 9.92 -15.20 7.97
N ASP A 482 9.03 -15.69 8.83
CA ASP A 482 8.12 -14.81 9.55
C ASP A 482 8.92 -13.90 10.51
N PHE A 483 8.22 -12.98 11.17
CA PHE A 483 8.84 -12.05 12.10
C PHE A 483 9.63 -12.72 13.24
N ASN A 484 9.26 -13.96 13.62
CA ASN A 484 9.91 -14.72 14.69
C ASN A 484 11.11 -15.53 14.18
N GLY A 485 11.52 -15.37 12.92
CA GLY A 485 12.56 -16.17 12.30
C GLY A 485 12.11 -17.61 11.98
N THR A 486 10.81 -17.90 12.09
CA THR A 486 10.26 -19.19 11.66
C THR A 486 10.30 -19.23 10.14
N PRO A 487 10.98 -20.21 9.52
CA PRO A 487 10.90 -20.40 8.08
C PRO A 487 9.44 -20.53 7.67
N ARG A 488 9.02 -19.79 6.65
CA ARG A 488 7.66 -19.90 6.12
C ARG A 488 7.36 -21.34 5.73
N ASP A 489 6.12 -21.77 6.00
CA ASP A 489 5.70 -23.13 5.64
C ASP A 489 5.67 -23.26 4.12
N LYS A 490 6.58 -24.06 3.57
CA LYS A 490 6.66 -24.32 2.12
C LYS A 490 5.45 -25.09 1.59
N LYS A 491 4.60 -25.63 2.46
CA LYS A 491 3.40 -26.40 2.09
C LYS A 491 2.11 -25.58 2.12
N HIS A 492 2.09 -24.41 2.75
CA HIS A 492 0.89 -23.61 2.96
C HIS A 492 1.16 -22.11 2.72
N PRO A 493 0.32 -21.37 1.96
CA PRO A 493 0.74 -20.16 1.25
C PRO A 493 0.52 -18.81 1.95
N THR A 494 1.49 -17.91 1.83
CA THR A 494 1.52 -16.60 2.50
C THR A 494 1.37 -15.39 1.54
N VAL A 495 0.59 -15.46 0.44
CA VAL A 495 0.39 -14.39 -0.57
C VAL A 495 1.70 -13.86 -1.22
N GLY A 496 1.82 -13.92 -2.55
CA GLY A 496 3.01 -13.47 -3.33
C GLY A 496 4.08 -14.57 -3.52
N ALA A 497 4.85 -14.51 -4.63
CA ALA A 497 5.63 -15.64 -5.15
C ALA A 497 7.15 -15.67 -4.89
N PHE A 498 7.62 -16.93 -4.84
CA PHE A 498 8.97 -17.51 -4.98
C PHE A 498 9.99 -17.33 -3.85
N GLU A 499 10.00 -18.25 -2.89
CA GLU A 499 11.25 -18.51 -2.16
C GLU A 499 12.14 -19.44 -2.99
N ALA A 500 13.42 -19.05 -3.15
CA ALA A 500 14.44 -20.03 -3.49
C ALA A 500 14.41 -21.13 -2.41
N PRO A 501 14.44 -22.43 -2.77
CA PRO A 501 14.71 -23.43 -1.75
C PRO A 501 16.08 -23.12 -1.16
N VAL A 502 16.11 -22.70 0.10
CA VAL A 502 17.35 -22.62 0.88
C VAL A 502 18.08 -23.95 0.69
N LYS A 503 19.20 -23.95 -0.05
CA LYS A 503 20.11 -25.08 -0.06
C LYS A 503 20.57 -25.26 1.38
N ARG A 504 20.16 -26.37 2.00
CA ARG A 504 20.73 -26.81 3.26
C ARG A 504 22.18 -27.21 3.05
#